data_AF-A0A9D1QJQ2-F1
#
_entry.id   AF-A0A9D1QJQ2-F1
#
_cell.length_a   1.000
_cell.length_b   1.000
_cell.length_c   1.000
_cell.angle_alpha   90.00
_cell.angle_beta   90.00
_cell.angle_gamma   90.00
#
_symmetry.space_group_name_H-M   'P 1'
#
loop_
_entity.id
_entity.type
_entity.pdbx_description
1 polymer ?
#
loop_
_entity_poly.entity_id
_entity_poly.type
_entity_poly.pdbx_seq_one_letter_code
_entity_poly.pdbx_strand_id
1 'polypeptide(L)'
;MLTLSDIENAVFRRAGRAGYNGEDVDNFLQQVRVSYEALIKNNLEQKEKIALLSSENDSLKKENTTLSTQVQQYRDEEDEIKHALISAQKLGDASIREARHKAEIILKDAELQAQSVVAEARGKIGDYETELEQLKRSVSDFRASLLDMYRKHLVLIDALPSQRPARKEEKPAPADEEPAKKEEPAQPEAEPEAKPQEEPAPAEPQPAPEKEETEYTDVSGFGAPEPRKETKDRRYDKLKFGDNYDITQDPDSPVDIFNRK
;
A
#
# COMPACT_ATOMS: atom_id res chain seq x y z
N MET A 1 -52.88 34.50 -58.57
CA MET A 1 -53.84 34.82 -57.49
C MET A 1 -54.22 36.27 -57.62
N LEU A 2 -55.47 36.61 -57.28
CA LEU A 2 -55.90 38.01 -57.18
C LEU A 2 -55.14 38.69 -56.04
N THR A 3 -54.74 39.93 -56.23
CA THR A 3 -54.17 40.77 -55.18
C THR A 3 -55.28 41.56 -54.47
N LEU A 4 -54.98 42.13 -53.31
CA LEU A 4 -55.93 43.00 -52.60
C LEU A 4 -56.37 44.18 -53.50
N SER A 5 -55.43 44.70 -54.29
CA SER A 5 -55.67 45.76 -55.29
C SER A 5 -56.53 45.29 -56.47
N ASP A 6 -56.48 44.02 -56.85
CA ASP A 6 -57.35 43.47 -57.90
C ASP A 6 -58.81 43.35 -57.43
N ILE A 7 -59.02 43.10 -56.13
CA ILE A 7 -60.36 43.05 -55.51
C ILE A 7 -60.93 44.46 -55.34
N GLU A 8 -60.08 45.43 -54.97
CA GLU A 8 -60.47 46.85 -54.81
C GLU A 8 -60.85 47.53 -56.13
N ASN A 9 -60.14 47.23 -57.22
CA ASN A 9 -60.36 47.86 -58.52
C ASN A 9 -61.25 47.02 -59.46
N ALA A 10 -61.95 46.02 -58.92
CA ALA A 10 -62.83 45.16 -59.70
C ALA A 10 -64.05 45.95 -60.22
N VAL A 11 -64.13 46.15 -61.54
CA VAL A 11 -65.27 46.84 -62.18
C VAL A 11 -66.18 45.83 -62.86
N PHE A 12 -67.45 45.85 -62.51
CA PHE A 12 -68.49 45.00 -63.09
C PHE A 12 -69.35 45.80 -64.08
N ARG A 13 -69.64 45.23 -65.24
CA ARG A 13 -70.57 45.85 -66.21
C ARG A 13 -72.00 45.73 -65.70
N ARG A 14 -72.78 46.80 -65.76
CA ARG A 14 -74.23 46.76 -65.43
C ARG A 14 -74.96 45.82 -66.38
N ALA A 15 -75.50 44.74 -65.85
CA ALA A 15 -76.45 43.90 -66.58
C ALA A 15 -77.80 44.64 -66.69
N GLY A 16 -78.56 44.36 -67.75
CA GLY A 16 -79.85 45.02 -68.05
C GLY A 16 -80.95 44.69 -67.03
N ARG A 17 -82.17 44.41 -67.50
CA ARG A 17 -83.41 44.31 -66.69
C ARG A 17 -83.41 43.29 -65.51
N ALA A 18 -82.39 42.46 -65.35
CA ALA A 18 -82.27 41.41 -64.33
C ALA A 18 -80.80 41.19 -63.87
N GLY A 19 -80.10 42.26 -63.50
CA GLY A 19 -78.74 42.21 -62.96
C GLY A 19 -78.67 42.13 -61.43
N TYR A 20 -77.48 41.81 -60.91
CA TYR A 20 -77.19 41.95 -59.47
C TYR A 20 -77.23 43.42 -59.06
N ASN A 21 -77.70 43.69 -57.84
CA ASN A 21 -77.70 45.02 -57.25
C ASN A 21 -76.26 45.49 -56.98
N GLY A 22 -75.90 46.69 -57.44
CA GLY A 22 -74.56 47.24 -57.28
C GLY A 22 -74.13 47.38 -55.81
N GLU A 23 -75.06 47.81 -54.94
CA GLU A 23 -74.77 48.01 -53.52
C GLU A 23 -74.48 46.68 -52.79
N ASP A 24 -75.21 45.61 -53.12
CA ASP A 24 -75.00 44.29 -52.51
C ASP A 24 -73.69 43.65 -52.99
N VAL A 25 -73.33 43.85 -54.27
CA VAL A 25 -72.04 43.43 -54.82
C VAL A 25 -70.90 44.19 -54.14
N ASP A 26 -71.00 45.50 -53.98
CA ASP A 26 -69.98 46.32 -53.32
C ASP A 26 -69.81 45.93 -51.84
N ASN A 27 -70.91 45.70 -51.12
CA ASN A 27 -70.88 45.21 -49.74
C ASN A 27 -70.20 43.83 -49.62
N PHE A 28 -70.50 42.92 -50.54
CA PHE A 28 -69.85 41.61 -50.58
C PHE A 28 -68.35 41.72 -50.91
N LEU A 29 -67.96 42.59 -51.87
CA LEU A 29 -66.55 42.83 -52.20
C LEU A 29 -65.77 43.42 -51.02
N GLN A 30 -66.38 44.28 -50.19
CA GLN A 30 -65.77 44.74 -48.95
C GLN A 30 -65.56 43.60 -47.94
N GLN A 31 -66.53 42.71 -47.77
CA GLN A 31 -66.37 41.52 -46.91
C GLN A 31 -65.28 40.59 -47.44
N VAL A 32 -65.24 40.35 -48.75
CA VAL A 32 -64.19 39.56 -49.41
C VAL A 32 -62.83 40.22 -49.19
N ARG A 33 -62.70 41.54 -49.35
CA ARG A 33 -61.46 42.29 -49.09
C ARG A 33 -60.96 42.09 -47.66
N VAL A 34 -61.81 42.35 -46.66
CA VAL A 34 -61.46 42.19 -45.23
C VAL A 34 -61.06 40.76 -44.92
N SER A 35 -61.80 39.78 -45.44
CA SER A 35 -61.47 38.35 -45.26
C SER A 35 -60.16 37.95 -45.94
N TYR A 36 -59.86 38.52 -47.11
CA TYR A 36 -58.64 38.25 -47.86
C TYR A 36 -57.41 38.89 -47.22
N GLU A 37 -57.56 40.10 -46.68
CA GLU A 37 -56.53 40.75 -45.87
C GLU A 37 -56.21 39.93 -44.61
N ALA A 38 -57.25 39.50 -43.87
CA ALA A 38 -57.09 38.62 -42.72
C ALA A 38 -56.42 37.28 -43.11
N LEU A 39 -56.79 36.71 -44.27
CA LEU A 39 -56.17 35.48 -44.79
C LEU A 39 -54.68 35.69 -45.10
N ILE A 40 -54.31 36.79 -45.74
CA ILE A 40 -52.90 37.10 -46.04
C ILE A 40 -52.11 37.26 -44.74
N LYS A 41 -52.66 38.01 -43.77
CA LYS A 41 -52.03 38.21 -42.46
C LYS A 41 -51.82 36.88 -41.73
N ASN A 42 -52.86 36.04 -41.64
CA ASN A 42 -52.76 34.72 -41.02
C ASN A 42 -51.75 33.82 -41.73
N ASN A 43 -51.68 33.85 -43.06
CA ASN A 43 -50.69 33.07 -43.81
C ASN A 43 -49.26 33.53 -43.52
N LEU A 44 -49.04 34.84 -43.33
CA LEU A 44 -47.74 35.40 -42.99
C LEU A 44 -47.33 34.98 -41.56
N GLU A 45 -48.22 35.15 -40.58
CA GLU A 45 -48.00 34.71 -39.20
C GLU A 45 -47.74 33.19 -39.11
N GLN A 46 -48.48 32.38 -39.88
CA GLN A 46 -48.26 30.93 -39.96
C GLN A 46 -46.88 30.59 -40.53
N LYS A 47 -46.44 31.28 -41.59
CA LYS A 47 -45.10 31.08 -42.17
C LYS A 47 -44.00 31.41 -41.18
N GLU A 48 -44.14 32.52 -40.45
CA GLU A 48 -43.19 32.90 -39.39
C GLU A 48 -43.15 31.84 -38.28
N LYS A 49 -44.30 31.35 -37.83
CA LYS A 49 -44.38 30.29 -36.82
C LYS A 49 -43.73 28.98 -37.30
N ILE A 50 -43.95 28.58 -38.56
CA ILE A 50 -43.31 27.39 -39.14
C ILE A 50 -41.79 27.55 -39.16
N ALA A 51 -41.28 28.74 -39.52
CA ALA A 51 -39.85 29.01 -39.52
C ALA A 51 -39.24 28.89 -38.11
N LEU A 52 -39.91 29.45 -37.09
CA LEU A 52 -39.48 29.34 -35.70
C LEU A 52 -39.47 27.89 -35.21
N LEU A 53 -40.57 27.15 -35.42
CA LEU A 53 -40.66 25.74 -35.04
C LEU A 53 -39.65 24.86 -35.77
N SER A 54 -39.34 25.16 -37.04
CA SER A 54 -38.30 24.46 -37.78
C SER A 54 -36.93 24.71 -37.14
N SER A 55 -36.61 25.96 -36.80
CA SER A 55 -35.34 26.30 -36.14
C SER A 55 -35.22 25.63 -34.76
N GLU A 56 -36.30 25.60 -33.99
CA GLU A 56 -36.35 24.94 -32.68
C GLU A 56 -36.17 23.43 -32.78
N ASN A 57 -36.83 22.79 -33.76
CA ASN A 57 -36.62 21.37 -34.04
C ASN A 57 -35.17 21.06 -34.41
N ASP A 58 -34.51 21.94 -35.18
CA ASP A 58 -33.12 21.75 -35.54
C ASP A 58 -32.17 21.92 -34.35
N SER A 59 -32.45 22.84 -33.42
CA SER A 59 -31.69 22.94 -32.16
C SER A 59 -31.91 21.73 -31.26
N LEU A 60 -33.16 21.26 -31.11
CA LEU A 60 -33.48 20.09 -30.30
C LEU A 60 -32.86 18.82 -30.86
N LYS A 61 -32.82 18.66 -32.18
CA LYS A 61 -32.12 17.53 -32.82
C LYS A 61 -30.63 17.57 -32.53
N LYS A 62 -29.99 18.73 -32.62
CA LYS A 62 -28.56 18.88 -32.28
C LYS A 62 -28.30 18.51 -30.83
N GLU A 63 -29.10 19.06 -29.91
CA GLU A 63 -28.99 18.73 -28.49
C GLU A 63 -29.17 17.23 -28.23
N ASN A 64 -30.17 16.61 -28.87
CA ASN A 64 -30.40 15.16 -28.75
C ASN A 64 -29.20 14.35 -29.27
N THR A 65 -28.59 14.75 -30.39
CA THR A 65 -27.37 14.09 -30.88
C THR A 65 -26.19 14.26 -29.93
N THR A 66 -26.01 15.45 -29.34
CA THR A 66 -24.96 15.70 -28.34
C THR A 66 -25.17 14.84 -27.09
N LEU A 67 -26.39 14.83 -26.54
CA LEU A 67 -26.73 14.00 -25.39
C LEU A 67 -26.55 12.51 -25.69
N SER A 68 -26.98 12.04 -26.87
CA SER A 68 -26.76 10.66 -27.28
C SER A 68 -25.27 10.30 -27.37
N THR A 69 -24.42 11.22 -27.83
CA THR A 69 -22.97 11.03 -27.90
C THR A 69 -22.36 10.95 -26.51
N GLN A 70 -22.78 11.84 -25.61
CA GLN A 70 -22.30 11.89 -24.24
C GLN A 70 -22.71 10.64 -23.44
N VAL A 71 -23.94 10.14 -23.66
CA VAL A 71 -24.38 8.86 -23.07
C VAL A 71 -23.53 7.70 -23.57
N GLN A 72 -23.15 7.69 -24.85
CA GLN A 72 -22.27 6.64 -25.38
C GLN A 72 -20.88 6.71 -24.76
N GLN A 73 -20.32 7.92 -24.64
CA GLN A 73 -19.02 8.13 -23.98
C GLN A 73 -19.03 7.63 -22.53
N TYR A 74 -20.07 7.94 -21.75
CA TYR A 74 -20.17 7.44 -20.38
C TYR A 74 -20.28 5.92 -20.30
N ARG A 75 -20.91 5.27 -21.28
CA ARG A 75 -20.96 3.80 -21.33
C ARG A 75 -19.59 3.21 -21.64
N ASP A 76 -18.88 3.80 -22.60
CA ASP A 76 -17.53 3.35 -22.97
C ASP A 76 -16.56 3.53 -21.79
N GLU A 77 -16.61 4.68 -21.10
CA GLU A 77 -15.85 4.95 -19.87
C GLU A 77 -16.21 3.97 -18.72
N GLU A 78 -17.49 3.65 -18.55
CA GLU A 78 -17.93 2.67 -17.54
C GLU A 78 -17.31 1.29 -17.80
N ASP A 79 -17.24 0.87 -19.07
CA ASP A 79 -16.64 -0.39 -19.45
C ASP A 79 -15.12 -0.39 -19.29
N GLU A 80 -14.45 0.72 -19.61
CA GLU A 80 -13.02 0.90 -19.30
C GLU A 80 -12.75 0.80 -17.80
N ILE A 81 -13.57 1.44 -16.96
CA ILE A 81 -13.45 1.37 -15.50
C ILE A 81 -13.65 -0.07 -15.01
N LYS A 82 -14.64 -0.80 -15.54
CA LYS A 82 -14.84 -2.22 -15.20
C LYS A 82 -13.62 -3.05 -15.57
N HIS A 83 -13.03 -2.82 -16.75
CA HIS A 83 -11.82 -3.52 -17.18
C HIS A 83 -10.63 -3.21 -16.26
N ALA A 84 -10.43 -1.93 -15.93
CA ALA A 84 -9.38 -1.50 -15.00
C ALA A 84 -9.56 -2.14 -13.61
N LEU A 85 -10.79 -2.20 -13.09
CA LEU A 85 -11.11 -2.81 -11.80
C LEU A 85 -10.80 -4.31 -11.80
N ILE A 86 -11.20 -5.04 -12.85
CA ILE A 86 -10.91 -6.46 -13.00
C ILE A 86 -9.40 -6.69 -13.09
N SER A 87 -8.68 -5.84 -13.82
CA SER A 87 -7.21 -5.92 -13.92
C SER A 87 -6.54 -5.69 -12.56
N ALA A 88 -6.96 -4.65 -11.84
CA ALA A 88 -6.49 -4.34 -10.50
C ALA A 88 -6.76 -5.48 -9.51
N GLN A 89 -7.96 -6.08 -9.56
CA GLN A 89 -8.29 -7.24 -8.74
C GLN A 89 -7.39 -8.43 -9.05
N LYS A 90 -7.19 -8.76 -10.34
CA LYS A 90 -6.30 -9.85 -10.76
C LYS A 90 -4.86 -9.61 -10.31
N LEU A 91 -4.38 -8.37 -10.42
CA LEU A 91 -3.05 -7.98 -9.96
C LEU A 91 -2.93 -8.11 -8.44
N GLY A 92 -3.94 -7.68 -7.69
CA GLY A 92 -4.01 -7.85 -6.23
C GLY A 92 -3.99 -9.33 -5.84
N ASP A 93 -4.81 -10.17 -6.48
CA ASP A 93 -4.86 -11.60 -6.23
C ASP A 93 -3.52 -12.29 -6.57
N ALA A 94 -2.87 -11.87 -7.67
CA ALA A 94 -1.55 -12.36 -8.06
C ALA A 94 -0.49 -11.97 -7.02
N SER A 95 -0.48 -10.71 -6.57
CA SER A 95 0.44 -10.20 -5.55
C SER A 95 0.27 -10.93 -4.22
N ILE A 96 -0.97 -11.15 -3.77
CA ILE A 96 -1.26 -11.92 -2.55
C ILE A 96 -0.77 -13.36 -2.69
N ARG A 97 -1.00 -14.00 -3.85
CA ARG A 97 -0.55 -15.37 -4.10
C ARG A 97 0.98 -15.47 -4.08
N GLU A 98 1.67 -14.54 -4.73
CA GLU A 98 3.12 -14.47 -4.75
C GLU A 98 3.70 -14.25 -3.35
N ALA A 99 3.14 -13.30 -2.59
CA ALA A 99 3.56 -13.03 -1.22
C ALA A 99 3.37 -14.26 -0.31
N ARG A 100 2.23 -14.96 -0.42
CA ARG A 100 1.99 -16.21 0.30
C ARG A 100 2.98 -17.31 -0.09
N HIS A 101 3.27 -17.45 -1.37
CA HIS A 101 4.25 -18.43 -1.84
C HIS A 101 5.66 -18.13 -1.33
N LYS A 102 6.10 -16.88 -1.38
CA LYS A 102 7.38 -16.44 -0.79
C LYS A 102 7.43 -16.70 0.71
N ALA A 103 6.36 -16.38 1.43
CA ALA A 103 6.27 -16.65 2.87
C ALA A 103 6.37 -18.15 3.18
N GLU A 104 5.70 -19.00 2.39
CA GLU A 104 5.79 -20.46 2.54
C GLU A 104 7.20 -20.99 2.30
N ILE A 105 7.91 -20.45 1.28
CA ILE A 105 9.31 -20.80 1.02
C ILE A 105 10.19 -20.40 2.21
N ILE A 106 10.06 -19.17 2.72
CA ILE A 106 10.84 -18.68 3.86
C ILE A 106 10.58 -19.56 5.09
N LEU A 107 9.32 -19.92 5.37
CA LEU A 107 8.99 -20.79 6.49
C LEU A 107 9.62 -22.18 6.35
N LYS A 108 9.56 -22.78 5.16
CA LYS A 108 10.17 -24.09 4.92
C LYS A 108 11.70 -24.04 5.03
N ASP A 109 12.33 -23.00 4.50
CA ASP A 109 13.78 -22.83 4.59
C ASP A 109 14.20 -22.64 6.05
N ALA A 110 13.50 -21.80 6.81
CA ALA A 110 13.75 -21.61 8.23
C ALA A 110 13.55 -22.91 9.04
N GLU A 111 12.53 -23.70 8.71
CA GLU A 111 12.30 -25.00 9.35
C GLU A 111 13.42 -25.99 9.04
N LEU A 112 13.87 -26.08 7.79
CA LEU A 112 15.00 -26.93 7.39
C LEU A 112 16.30 -26.51 8.09
N GLN A 113 16.58 -25.21 8.15
CA GLN A 113 17.75 -24.68 8.87
C GLN A 113 17.67 -25.00 10.36
N ALA A 114 16.51 -24.81 11.00
CA ALA A 114 16.32 -25.15 12.41
C ALA A 114 16.52 -26.65 12.66
N GLN A 115 15.97 -27.51 11.80
CA GLN A 115 16.17 -28.96 11.88
C GLN A 115 17.65 -29.34 11.71
N SER A 116 18.36 -28.69 10.77
CA SER A 116 19.79 -28.89 10.55
C SER A 116 20.61 -28.52 11.81
N VAL A 117 20.35 -27.36 12.40
CA VAL A 117 21.02 -26.91 13.63
C VAL A 117 20.76 -27.87 14.79
N VAL A 118 19.53 -28.34 14.95
CA VAL A 118 19.19 -29.33 15.98
C VAL A 118 19.89 -30.67 15.74
N ALA A 119 19.97 -31.12 14.48
CA ALA A 119 20.69 -32.35 14.13
C ALA A 119 22.19 -32.22 14.41
N GLU A 120 22.80 -31.10 14.05
CA GLU A 120 24.22 -30.83 14.32
C GLU A 120 24.51 -30.78 15.83
N ALA A 121 23.66 -30.10 16.60
CA ALA A 121 23.78 -30.04 18.06
C ALA A 121 23.67 -31.44 18.70
N ARG A 122 22.73 -32.27 18.23
CA ARG A 122 22.61 -33.67 18.68
C ARG A 122 23.84 -34.50 18.32
N GLY A 123 24.41 -34.30 17.14
CA GLY A 123 25.66 -34.94 16.72
C GLY A 123 26.81 -34.60 17.68
N LYS A 124 27.00 -33.30 17.95
CA LYS A 124 28.02 -32.82 18.90
C LYS A 124 27.84 -33.38 20.32
N ILE A 125 26.60 -33.49 20.80
CA ILE A 125 26.31 -34.12 22.10
C ILE A 125 26.77 -35.58 22.09
N GLY A 126 26.45 -36.34 21.05
CA GLY A 126 26.90 -37.72 20.90
C GLY A 126 28.43 -37.84 20.87
N ASP A 127 29.11 -36.95 20.14
CA ASP A 127 30.57 -36.90 20.09
C ASP A 127 31.15 -36.65 21.50
N TYR A 128 30.65 -35.64 22.23
CA TYR A 128 31.08 -35.35 23.60
C TYR A 128 30.80 -36.49 24.57
N GLU A 129 29.67 -37.20 24.44
CA GLU A 129 29.37 -38.38 25.25
C GLU A 129 30.39 -39.49 25.03
N THR A 130 30.77 -39.76 23.77
CA THR A 130 31.79 -40.75 23.45
C THR A 130 33.18 -40.36 23.95
N GLU A 131 33.56 -39.08 23.81
CA GLU A 131 34.84 -38.57 24.31
C GLU A 131 34.90 -38.66 25.84
N LEU A 132 33.81 -38.30 26.51
CA LEU A 132 33.69 -38.39 27.96
C LEU A 132 33.77 -39.84 28.45
N GLU A 133 33.18 -40.79 27.74
CA GLU A 133 33.36 -42.22 28.04
C GLU A 133 34.81 -42.68 27.85
N GLN A 134 35.48 -42.27 26.77
CA GLN A 134 36.88 -42.61 26.53
C GLN A 134 37.79 -42.03 27.61
N LEU A 135 37.55 -40.78 28.02
CA LEU A 135 38.28 -40.13 29.10
C LEU A 135 38.05 -40.83 30.45
N LYS A 136 36.81 -41.23 30.76
CA LYS A 136 36.53 -42.02 31.97
C LYS A 136 37.29 -43.36 31.96
N ARG A 137 37.35 -44.04 30.81
CA ARG A 137 38.13 -45.29 30.67
C ARG A 137 39.62 -45.04 30.87
N SER A 138 40.19 -44.02 30.22
CA SER A 138 41.63 -43.70 30.37
C SER A 138 42.00 -43.29 31.81
N VAL A 139 41.13 -42.56 32.51
CA VAL A 139 41.31 -42.23 33.93
C VAL A 139 41.27 -43.49 34.81
N SER A 140 40.34 -44.40 34.52
CA SER A 140 40.27 -45.69 35.22
C SER A 140 41.53 -46.53 34.99
N ASP A 141 42.00 -46.61 33.74
CA ASP A 141 43.20 -47.35 33.36
C ASP A 141 44.45 -46.73 33.98
N PHE A 142 44.57 -45.40 33.98
CA PHE A 142 45.65 -44.69 34.66
C PHE A 142 45.66 -44.96 36.16
N ARG A 143 44.50 -44.90 36.81
CA ARG A 143 44.36 -45.22 38.24
C ARG A 143 44.78 -46.66 38.53
N ALA A 144 44.37 -47.62 37.69
CA ALA A 144 44.75 -49.02 37.85
C ALA A 144 46.27 -49.22 37.69
N SER A 145 46.87 -48.57 36.67
CA SER A 145 48.32 -48.58 36.43
C SER A 145 49.11 -47.99 37.60
N LEU A 146 48.65 -46.86 38.16
CA LEU A 146 49.30 -46.21 39.29
C LEU A 146 49.24 -47.08 40.56
N LEU A 147 48.08 -47.70 40.84
CA LEU A 147 47.93 -48.64 41.95
C LEU A 147 48.82 -49.88 41.77
N ASP A 148 48.95 -50.40 40.54
CA ASP A 148 49.84 -51.52 40.24
C ASP A 148 51.31 -51.15 40.45
N MET A 149 51.71 -49.94 40.04
CA MET A 149 53.06 -49.41 40.31
C MET A 149 53.32 -49.33 41.82
N TYR A 150 52.41 -48.73 42.60
CA TYR A 150 52.57 -48.66 44.06
C TYR A 150 52.67 -50.04 44.72
N ARG A 151 51.88 -51.03 44.27
CA ARG A 151 51.98 -52.42 44.76
C ARG A 151 53.37 -53.01 44.48
N LYS A 152 53.90 -52.83 43.26
CA LYS A 152 55.27 -53.26 42.91
C LYS A 152 56.33 -52.60 43.79
N HIS A 153 56.19 -51.30 44.06
CA HIS A 153 57.11 -50.57 44.94
C HIS A 153 57.04 -51.04 46.39
N LEU A 154 55.85 -51.33 46.93
CA LEU A 154 55.69 -51.88 48.27
C LEU A 154 56.35 -53.26 48.42
N VAL A 155 56.17 -54.14 47.44
CA VAL A 155 56.82 -55.46 47.42
C VAL A 155 58.35 -55.32 47.44
N LEU A 156 58.91 -54.37 46.69
CA LEU A 156 60.34 -54.09 46.69
C LEU A 156 60.84 -53.56 48.04
N ILE A 157 60.05 -52.71 48.71
CA ILE A 157 60.39 -52.17 50.04
C ILE A 157 60.37 -53.28 51.09
N ASP A 158 59.36 -54.15 51.09
CA ASP A 158 59.29 -55.29 52.01
C ASP A 158 60.42 -56.30 51.77
N ALA A 159 60.93 -56.39 50.54
CA ALA A 159 62.10 -57.20 50.20
C ALA A 159 63.43 -56.60 50.65
N LEU A 160 63.47 -55.31 51.05
CA LEU A 160 64.66 -54.73 51.66
C LEU A 160 64.79 -55.23 53.10
N PRO A 161 65.95 -55.75 53.51
CA PRO A 161 66.15 -56.20 54.87
C PRO A 161 65.97 -55.02 55.83
N SER A 162 64.99 -55.13 56.72
CA SER A 162 64.71 -54.14 57.76
C SER A 162 65.89 -54.01 58.71
N GLN A 163 66.84 -53.12 58.42
CA GLN A 163 67.62 -52.48 59.48
C GLN A 163 66.71 -51.46 60.15
N ARG A 164 65.82 -51.95 61.01
CA ARG A 164 65.32 -51.14 62.11
C ARG A 164 66.46 -51.16 63.13
N PRO A 165 67.33 -50.13 63.23
CA PRO A 165 68.23 -50.09 64.36
C PRO A 165 67.35 -50.13 65.60
N ALA A 166 67.67 -51.04 66.51
CA ALA A 166 67.10 -51.06 67.84
C ALA A 166 67.35 -49.69 68.48
N ARG A 167 66.40 -48.76 68.32
CA ARG A 167 66.34 -47.58 69.17
C ARG A 167 66.01 -48.11 70.54
N LYS A 168 67.02 -48.09 71.40
CA LYS A 168 66.96 -48.47 72.81
C LYS A 168 65.67 -47.94 73.42
N GLU A 169 64.95 -48.83 74.09
CA GLU A 169 63.87 -48.49 74.99
C GLU A 169 64.44 -47.67 76.15
N GLU A 170 64.17 -46.36 76.15
CA GLU A 170 64.11 -45.55 77.35
C GLU A 170 62.65 -45.10 77.51
N LYS A 171 62.02 -45.53 78.61
CA LYS A 171 60.73 -45.05 79.14
C LYS A 171 61.00 -44.61 80.60
N PRO A 172 60.17 -43.77 81.24
CA PRO A 172 59.34 -42.66 80.74
C PRO A 172 59.35 -41.38 81.64
N ALA A 173 58.67 -40.33 81.17
CA ALA A 173 57.94 -39.26 81.91
C ALA A 173 58.69 -37.96 82.38
N PRO A 174 57.99 -36.80 82.56
CA PRO A 174 56.54 -36.54 82.44
C PRO A 174 56.16 -35.34 81.52
N ALA A 175 54.83 -35.17 81.44
CA ALA A 175 54.04 -34.18 80.72
C ALA A 175 54.36 -32.70 81.01
N ASP A 176 54.05 -31.83 80.05
CA ASP A 176 53.11 -30.69 80.18
C ASP A 176 52.96 -30.03 78.79
N GLU A 177 51.80 -30.20 78.15
CA GLU A 177 50.70 -29.23 78.04
C GLU A 177 50.79 -28.35 76.77
N GLU A 178 49.77 -28.51 75.92
CA GLU A 178 49.34 -27.57 74.88
C GLU A 178 49.15 -26.14 75.43
N PRO A 179 49.20 -25.05 74.61
CA PRO A 179 48.24 -24.88 73.51
C PRO A 179 48.64 -24.03 72.29
N ALA A 180 47.91 -24.28 71.19
CA ALA A 180 47.35 -23.37 70.17
C ALA A 180 48.00 -22.01 69.80
N LYS A 181 48.19 -21.80 68.48
CA LYS A 181 47.65 -20.69 67.63
C LYS A 181 48.23 -20.81 66.20
N LYS A 182 47.41 -21.09 65.17
CA LYS A 182 46.75 -20.14 64.25
C LYS A 182 47.69 -19.05 63.70
N GLU A 183 47.90 -19.04 62.38
CA GLU A 183 47.66 -17.86 61.53
C GLU A 183 47.66 -18.22 60.03
N GLU A 184 46.51 -17.96 59.42
CA GLU A 184 46.25 -17.78 57.98
C GLU A 184 46.73 -16.36 57.59
N PRO A 185 47.07 -16.09 56.31
CA PRO A 185 46.15 -15.26 55.52
C PRO A 185 46.12 -15.66 54.03
N ALA A 186 44.94 -15.83 53.44
CA ALA A 186 44.07 -14.80 52.85
C ALA A 186 44.44 -14.45 51.40
N GLN A 187 43.51 -14.76 50.49
CA GLN A 187 43.30 -13.97 49.27
C GLN A 187 42.97 -12.52 49.65
N PRO A 188 43.23 -11.57 48.75
CA PRO A 188 42.10 -10.75 48.33
C PRO A 188 42.03 -10.50 46.82
N GLU A 189 40.78 -10.51 46.35
CA GLU A 189 40.23 -9.81 45.19
C GLU A 189 40.87 -8.43 44.91
N ALA A 190 41.04 -8.14 43.63
CA ALA A 190 40.97 -6.79 43.07
C ALA A 190 40.50 -6.85 41.60
N GLU A 191 39.19 -6.73 41.40
CA GLU A 191 38.59 -5.94 40.30
C GLU A 191 38.33 -4.51 40.86
N PRO A 192 37.98 -3.45 40.09
CA PRO A 192 37.89 -3.27 38.63
C PRO A 192 38.38 -1.85 38.13
N GLU A 193 38.04 -1.52 36.87
CA GLU A 193 38.00 -0.18 36.19
C GLU A 193 39.30 0.33 35.53
N ALA A 194 39.35 0.79 34.28
CA ALA A 194 38.36 1.52 33.47
C ALA A 194 38.52 1.34 31.92
N LYS A 195 37.38 1.49 31.22
CA LYS A 195 37.11 1.64 29.77
C LYS A 195 37.54 3.04 29.22
N PRO A 196 37.28 3.47 27.94
CA PRO A 196 37.14 2.83 26.61
C PRO A 196 37.81 3.60 25.39
N GLN A 197 37.71 3.01 24.18
CA GLN A 197 37.61 3.62 22.81
C GLN A 197 38.83 4.23 22.09
N GLU A 198 39.15 3.72 20.88
CA GLU A 198 38.94 4.42 19.58
C GLU A 198 39.26 3.51 18.37
N GLU A 199 38.38 3.50 17.37
CA GLU A 199 38.62 3.13 15.95
C GLU A 199 38.88 4.45 15.19
N PRO A 200 39.64 4.50 14.07
CA PRO A 200 39.05 4.10 12.77
C PRO A 200 40.01 3.59 11.64
N ALA A 201 39.47 2.66 10.83
CA ALA A 201 39.37 2.66 9.34
C ALA A 201 40.64 2.55 8.43
N PRO A 202 40.50 2.33 7.09
CA PRO A 202 40.73 1.04 6.42
C PRO A 202 41.67 1.11 5.18
N ALA A 203 42.02 -0.04 4.57
CA ALA A 203 42.77 -0.11 3.32
C ALA A 203 42.10 -1.02 2.27
N GLU A 204 41.95 -0.49 1.04
CA GLU A 204 41.42 -1.13 -0.18
C GLU A 204 42.33 -2.22 -0.76
N PRO A 205 41.81 -3.08 -1.67
CA PRO A 205 42.27 -2.99 -3.07
C PRO A 205 41.19 -3.25 -4.17
N GLN A 206 41.48 -2.76 -5.38
CA GLN A 206 40.70 -2.72 -6.65
C GLN A 206 40.78 -4.04 -7.51
N PRO A 207 40.35 -4.11 -8.80
CA PRO A 207 38.96 -4.30 -9.30
C PRO A 207 38.75 -5.46 -10.33
N ALA A 208 37.47 -5.87 -10.49
CA ALA A 208 36.73 -6.48 -11.64
C ALA A 208 37.22 -7.79 -12.35
N PRO A 209 36.30 -8.66 -12.84
CA PRO A 209 35.53 -8.38 -14.07
C PRO A 209 34.02 -8.73 -14.06
N GLU A 210 33.33 -8.09 -14.99
CA GLU A 210 31.90 -8.14 -15.36
C GLU A 210 31.32 -9.53 -15.65
N LYS A 211 30.07 -9.77 -15.19
CA LYS A 211 29.04 -10.58 -15.88
C LYS A 211 27.62 -10.08 -15.56
N GLU A 212 26.99 -9.52 -16.60
CA GLU A 212 25.57 -9.54 -17.00
C GLU A 212 24.47 -9.57 -15.91
N GLU A 213 23.93 -8.38 -15.61
CA GLU A 213 22.61 -8.23 -14.99
C GLU A 213 21.51 -8.26 -16.07
N THR A 214 20.60 -9.22 -15.98
CA THR A 214 19.29 -9.13 -16.61
C THR A 214 18.44 -8.12 -15.86
N GLU A 215 18.03 -7.08 -16.60
CA GLU A 215 17.15 -6.00 -16.25
C GLU A 215 15.82 -6.51 -15.64
N TYR A 216 15.68 -6.45 -14.31
CA TYR A 216 14.38 -6.44 -13.65
C TYR A 216 13.93 -5.00 -13.54
N THR A 217 12.89 -4.63 -14.28
CA THR A 217 12.24 -3.33 -14.14
C THR A 217 11.58 -3.26 -12.77
N ASP A 218 12.20 -2.44 -11.91
CA ASP A 218 11.68 -2.05 -10.61
C ASP A 218 10.39 -1.22 -10.81
N VAL A 219 9.25 -1.85 -10.56
CA VAL A 219 7.95 -1.18 -10.42
C VAL A 219 7.65 -0.96 -8.94
N SER A 220 8.59 -0.35 -8.21
CA SER A 220 8.36 0.17 -6.85
C SER A 220 8.49 1.70 -6.80
N GLY A 221 7.78 2.37 -7.71
CA GLY A 221 7.52 3.81 -7.67
C GLY A 221 6.44 4.23 -6.67
N PHE A 222 6.43 3.69 -5.45
CA PHE A 222 5.63 4.21 -4.34
C PHE A 222 6.56 4.61 -3.19
N GLY A 223 7.33 5.68 -3.44
CA GLY A 223 7.97 6.44 -2.37
C GLY A 223 6.89 6.99 -1.44
N ALA A 224 7.18 6.96 -0.13
CA ALA A 224 6.39 7.64 0.89
C ALA A 224 6.08 9.07 0.44
N PRO A 225 4.83 9.57 0.60
CA PRO A 225 4.52 10.91 0.17
C PRO A 225 5.33 11.90 1.02
N GLU A 226 6.30 12.56 0.39
CA GLU A 226 6.87 13.78 0.95
C GLU A 226 5.74 14.78 1.25
N PRO A 227 5.85 15.62 2.30
CA PRO A 227 4.85 16.62 2.58
C PRO A 227 4.73 17.55 1.37
N ARG A 228 3.62 17.42 0.63
CA ARG A 228 3.30 18.25 -0.53
C ARG A 228 3.33 19.71 -0.06
N LYS A 229 4.28 20.49 -0.57
CA LYS A 229 4.20 21.94 -0.49
C LYS A 229 2.94 22.34 -1.26
N GLU A 230 1.94 22.85 -0.56
CA GLU A 230 0.72 23.40 -1.14
C GLU A 230 1.08 24.51 -2.13
N THR A 231 1.21 24.17 -3.41
CA THR A 231 1.11 25.17 -4.47
C THR A 231 -0.36 25.50 -4.59
N LYS A 232 -0.78 26.60 -3.95
CA LYS A 232 -2.12 27.18 -4.07
C LYS A 232 -2.41 27.46 -5.55
N ASP A 233 -3.01 26.49 -6.22
CA ASP A 233 -3.43 26.62 -7.61
C ASP A 233 -4.67 27.52 -7.62
N ARG A 234 -4.43 28.84 -7.74
CA ARG A 234 -5.44 29.92 -7.65
C ARG A 234 -6.59 29.81 -8.66
N ARG A 235 -6.51 28.85 -9.58
CA ARG A 235 -7.56 28.53 -10.55
C ARG A 235 -8.87 28.11 -9.88
N TYR A 236 -8.79 27.62 -8.64
CA TYR A 236 -9.93 27.06 -7.91
C TYR A 236 -10.37 27.93 -6.71
N ASP A 237 -9.76 29.10 -6.49
CA ASP A 237 -10.10 30.02 -5.38
C ASP A 237 -11.54 30.56 -5.46
N LYS A 238 -12.21 30.48 -6.61
CA LYS A 238 -13.59 30.93 -6.82
C LYS A 238 -14.64 29.83 -6.64
N LEU A 239 -14.24 28.59 -6.37
CA LEU A 239 -15.17 27.51 -6.15
C LEU A 239 -15.77 27.63 -4.75
N LYS A 240 -17.10 27.56 -4.66
CA LYS A 240 -17.87 27.61 -3.41
C LYS A 240 -17.83 26.26 -2.65
N PHE A 241 -16.69 25.60 -2.62
CA PHE A 241 -16.46 24.33 -1.91
C PHE A 241 -14.96 24.07 -1.70
N GLY A 242 -14.62 23.33 -0.63
CA GLY A 242 -13.24 22.97 -0.26
C GLY A 242 -12.74 23.72 0.97
N ASP A 243 -11.55 23.34 1.46
CA ASP A 243 -11.00 23.81 2.75
C ASP A 243 -10.72 25.32 2.82
N ASN A 244 -10.67 25.99 1.67
CA ASN A 244 -10.45 27.44 1.57
C ASN A 244 -11.76 28.25 1.43
N TYR A 245 -12.93 27.61 1.41
CA TYR A 245 -14.22 28.27 1.28
C TYR A 245 -14.96 28.33 2.62
N ASP A 246 -15.14 29.54 3.14
CA ASP A 246 -15.87 29.82 4.37
C ASP A 246 -17.31 30.24 4.07
N ILE A 247 -18.25 29.34 4.34
CA ILE A 247 -19.69 29.56 4.11
C ILE A 247 -20.26 30.69 4.97
N THR A 248 -19.60 31.07 6.07
CA THR A 248 -20.04 32.16 6.95
C THR A 248 -19.75 33.54 6.40
N GLN A 249 -18.90 33.63 5.36
CA GLN A 249 -18.56 34.88 4.67
C GLN A 249 -19.21 35.00 3.28
N ASP A 250 -20.04 34.03 2.86
CA ASP A 250 -20.75 34.10 1.58
C ASP A 250 -22.09 34.86 1.74
N PRO A 251 -22.26 36.04 1.12
CA PRO A 251 -23.48 36.85 1.22
C PRO A 251 -24.71 36.22 0.57
N ASP A 252 -24.54 35.18 -0.26
CA ASP A 252 -25.63 34.44 -0.91
C ASP A 252 -25.93 33.10 -0.22
N SER A 253 -25.30 32.82 0.93
CA SER A 253 -25.53 31.59 1.69
C SER A 253 -26.94 31.57 2.30
N PRO A 254 -27.75 30.51 2.11
CA PRO A 254 -29.05 30.40 2.77
C PRO A 254 -28.86 30.12 4.26
N VAL A 255 -28.81 31.18 5.07
CA VAL A 255 -28.42 31.15 6.49
C VAL A 255 -29.32 30.29 7.41
N ASP A 256 -30.50 29.85 6.98
CA ASP A 256 -31.51 29.32 7.91
C ASP A 256 -31.97 27.87 7.70
N ILE A 257 -31.24 27.01 6.99
CA ILE A 257 -31.71 25.63 6.76
C ILE A 257 -31.46 24.71 7.97
N PHE A 258 -30.43 24.96 8.80
CA PHE A 258 -30.02 24.03 9.86
C PHE A 258 -30.20 24.51 11.30
N ASN A 259 -30.74 25.71 11.54
CA ASN A 259 -31.10 26.17 12.90
C ASN A 259 -32.59 26.02 13.17
N ARG A 260 -33.05 24.78 13.37
CA ARG A 260 -34.27 24.51 14.16
C ARG A 260 -33.86 23.96 15.52
N LYS A 261 -34.07 24.78 16.55
CA LYS A 261 -34.30 24.27 17.92
C LYS A 261 -35.64 23.56 17.99
#